data_AF-A0A8H4C814-F1
#
_entry.id   AF-A0A8H4C814-F1
#
_cell.length_a   1.000
_cell.length_b   1.000
_cell.length_c   1.000
_cell.angle_alpha   90.00
_cell.angle_beta   90.00
_cell.angle_gamma   90.00
#
_symmetry.space_group_name_H-M   'P 1'
#
loop_
_entity.id
_entity.type
_entity.pdbx_description
1 polymer ?
#
loop_
_entity_poly.entity_id
_entity_poly.type
_entity_poly.pdbx_seq_one_letter_code
_entity_poly.pdbx_strand_id
1 'polypeptide(L)'
;MLSLINEITRKTIGIGDTICKVMSSSRNSSHIANRSNTQHIMFLTEDKSSFKLAIRQYVSQWLRLMHEKLWQLELSRKDINSIESVITNKADGMFLYAQLVLDYLSKNVFFGGKEMKASIDDIPKELSEFYREVLLQILVQLNPWSADRIRCIFGWIAFAKRPLKRIEFHSALIFSPGSSNVTNLVPQYVLDICEALVEERPDTTLTFVHISVKEYVQAQTADTINHVLLKNVSDFFSHRQEVLSLKRLKL
;
A
#
# COMPACT_ATOMS: atom_id res chain seq x y z
N MET A 1 8.88 -6.49 -17.41
CA MET A 1 7.73 -5.97 -18.16
C MET A 1 8.05 -5.89 -19.66
N LEU A 2 9.04 -5.10 -20.10
CA LEU A 2 9.45 -5.01 -21.52
C LEU A 2 9.82 -6.34 -22.17
N SER A 3 10.52 -7.23 -21.46
CA SER A 3 10.84 -8.58 -21.96
C SER A 3 9.59 -9.41 -22.24
N LEU A 4 8.58 -9.32 -21.37
CA LEU A 4 7.31 -10.02 -21.50
C LEU A 4 6.48 -9.45 -22.67
N ILE A 5 6.46 -8.13 -22.82
CA ILE A 5 5.78 -7.46 -23.96
C ILE A 5 6.42 -7.93 -25.27
N ASN A 6 7.75 -7.90 -25.37
CA ASN A 6 8.46 -8.36 -26.58
C ASN A 6 8.23 -9.86 -26.86
N GLU A 7 8.12 -10.68 -25.81
CA GLU A 7 7.84 -12.10 -25.95
C GLU A 7 6.41 -12.36 -26.47
N ILE A 8 5.43 -11.61 -25.97
CA ILE A 8 4.02 -11.68 -26.42
C ILE A 8 3.93 -11.24 -27.89
N THR A 9 4.53 -10.11 -28.26
CA THR A 9 4.50 -9.59 -29.64
C THR A 9 5.22 -10.52 -30.63
N ARG A 10 6.29 -11.20 -30.19
CA ARG A 10 7.02 -12.15 -31.05
C ARG A 10 6.25 -13.46 -31.26
N LYS A 11 5.46 -13.89 -30.28
CA LYS A 11 4.73 -15.18 -30.33
C LYS A 11 3.47 -15.13 -31.21
N THR A 12 2.90 -13.95 -31.43
CA THR A 12 1.74 -13.72 -32.31
C THR A 12 2.06 -13.78 -33.81
N ILE A 13 3.32 -13.90 -34.21
CA ILE A 13 3.74 -13.91 -35.64
C ILE A 13 3.45 -15.28 -36.32
N GLY A 14 3.08 -16.32 -35.57
CA GLY A 14 3.01 -17.70 -36.09
C GLY A 14 1.64 -18.25 -36.51
N ILE A 15 0.51 -17.69 -36.10
CA ILE A 15 -0.82 -18.29 -36.33
C ILE A 15 -1.88 -17.19 -36.51
N GLY A 16 -2.15 -16.81 -37.76
CA GLY A 16 -3.20 -15.86 -38.14
C GLY A 16 -2.96 -14.41 -37.71
N ASP A 17 -3.44 -13.44 -38.52
CA ASP A 17 -3.35 -11.99 -38.30
C ASP A 17 -4.05 -11.53 -37.00
N THR A 18 -3.45 -11.83 -35.85
CA THR A 18 -3.98 -11.46 -34.56
C THR A 18 -3.34 -10.15 -34.11
N ILE A 19 -4.06 -9.04 -34.28
CA ILE A 19 -3.62 -7.71 -33.81
C ILE A 19 -3.73 -7.67 -32.28
N CYS A 20 -2.60 -7.68 -31.58
CA CYS A 20 -2.55 -7.51 -30.13
C CYS A 20 -2.31 -6.03 -29.77
N LYS A 21 -3.31 -5.38 -29.16
CA LYS A 21 -3.17 -4.03 -28.60
C LYS A 21 -2.74 -4.15 -27.13
N VAL A 22 -1.58 -3.61 -26.78
CA VAL A 22 -1.02 -3.67 -25.42
C VAL A 22 -1.03 -2.26 -24.81
N MET A 23 -1.58 -2.14 -23.61
CA MET A 23 -1.45 -0.96 -22.76
C MET A 23 -0.65 -1.33 -21.52
N SER A 24 0.36 -0.54 -21.19
CA SER A 24 1.16 -0.70 -19.97
C SER A 24 1.18 0.60 -19.19
N SER A 25 0.97 0.53 -17.89
CA SER A 25 1.15 1.65 -16.97
C SER A 25 2.42 1.44 -16.14
N SER A 26 3.17 2.51 -15.92
CA SER A 26 4.37 2.49 -15.09
C SER A 26 4.58 3.86 -14.43
N ARG A 27 5.25 3.87 -13.29
CA ARG A 27 5.87 5.09 -12.76
C ARG A 27 6.95 5.58 -13.73
N ASN A 28 7.18 6.90 -13.75
CA ASN A 28 8.20 7.51 -14.60
C ASN A 28 9.58 6.94 -14.21
N SER A 29 10.08 6.02 -15.03
CA SER A 29 11.41 5.44 -14.89
C SER A 29 12.14 5.66 -16.20
N SER A 30 13.34 6.21 -16.11
CA SER A 30 14.22 6.49 -17.25
C SER A 30 14.48 5.26 -18.13
N HIS A 31 14.32 4.06 -17.56
CA HIS A 31 14.50 2.78 -18.25
C HIS A 31 13.39 2.43 -19.26
N ILE A 32 12.17 2.95 -19.09
CA ILE A 32 11.04 2.67 -20.01
C ILE A 32 10.99 3.72 -21.12
N ALA A 33 11.21 5.00 -20.78
CA ALA A 33 11.19 6.11 -21.73
C ALA A 33 12.17 5.92 -22.90
N ASN A 34 13.34 5.33 -22.64
CA ASN A 34 14.40 5.18 -23.65
C ASN A 34 14.26 3.93 -24.55
N ARG A 35 13.32 3.03 -24.28
CA ARG A 35 13.20 1.74 -25.00
C ARG A 35 11.86 1.52 -25.68
N SER A 36 10.89 2.41 -25.49
CA SER A 36 9.56 2.26 -26.06
C SER A 36 9.45 3.04 -27.38
N ASN A 37 9.51 2.33 -28.51
CA ASN A 37 9.20 2.89 -29.83
C ASN A 37 7.67 3.09 -30.04
N THR A 38 6.92 3.20 -28.93
CA THR A 38 5.45 3.21 -28.89
C THR A 38 4.94 4.63 -29.05
N GLN A 39 4.21 4.88 -30.14
CA GLN A 39 3.73 6.20 -30.60
C GLN A 39 2.81 6.96 -29.62
N HIS A 40 2.32 6.35 -28.54
CA HIS A 40 1.35 6.97 -27.64
C HIS A 40 1.75 6.74 -26.18
N ILE A 41 2.63 7.59 -25.67
CA ILE A 41 2.94 7.67 -24.23
C ILE A 41 2.03 8.75 -23.64
N MET A 42 1.23 8.39 -22.64
CA MET A 42 0.45 9.36 -21.86
C MET A 42 1.06 9.49 -20.48
N PHE A 43 1.45 10.71 -20.12
CA PHE A 43 1.95 11.02 -18.78
C PHE A 43 0.78 11.35 -17.85
N LEU A 44 0.49 10.43 -16.93
CA LEU A 44 -0.54 10.59 -15.91
C LEU A 44 -0.10 11.49 -14.74
N THR A 45 0.93 12.33 -14.90
CA THR A 45 1.49 13.16 -13.81
C THR A 45 1.55 14.65 -14.15
N GLU A 46 1.30 15.05 -15.40
CA GLU A 46 1.51 16.41 -15.86
C GLU A 46 0.33 17.35 -15.53
N ASP A 47 -0.88 16.82 -15.37
CA ASP A 47 -2.08 17.62 -15.16
C ASP A 47 -2.55 17.65 -13.70
N LYS A 48 -1.75 18.29 -12.84
CA LYS A 48 -2.09 18.48 -11.42
C LYS A 48 -3.46 19.14 -11.21
N SER A 49 -3.85 20.04 -12.10
CA SER A 49 -5.18 20.68 -12.09
C SER A 49 -6.31 19.68 -12.30
N SER A 50 -6.21 18.81 -13.31
CA SER A 50 -7.24 17.82 -13.58
C SER A 50 -7.32 16.75 -12.50
N PHE A 51 -6.19 16.34 -11.90
CA PHE A 51 -6.23 15.43 -10.74
C PHE A 51 -6.95 16.06 -9.56
N LYS A 52 -6.67 17.33 -9.26
CA LYS A 52 -7.37 18.05 -8.20
C LYS A 52 -8.88 18.11 -8.45
N LEU A 53 -9.30 18.39 -9.68
CA LEU A 53 -10.72 18.42 -10.06
C LEU A 53 -11.39 17.05 -9.95
N ALA A 54 -10.71 16.00 -10.40
CA ALA A 54 -11.22 14.63 -10.36
C ALA A 54 -11.31 14.11 -8.91
N ILE A 55 -10.31 14.38 -8.07
CA ILE A 55 -10.35 14.08 -6.63
C ILE A 55 -11.49 14.85 -5.97
N ARG A 56 -11.67 16.13 -6.30
CA ARG A 56 -12.78 16.93 -5.79
C ARG A 56 -14.14 16.30 -6.12
N GLN A 57 -14.33 15.89 -7.38
CA GLN A 57 -15.55 15.20 -7.80
C GLN A 57 -15.75 13.88 -7.06
N TYR A 58 -14.69 13.08 -6.90
CA TYR A 58 -14.72 11.84 -6.14
C TYR A 58 -15.14 12.07 -4.67
N VAL A 59 -14.50 13.03 -3.99
CA VAL A 59 -14.83 13.41 -2.61
C VAL A 59 -16.27 13.90 -2.51
N SER A 60 -16.71 14.77 -3.43
CA SER A 60 -18.07 15.31 -3.47
C SER A 60 -19.13 14.21 -3.59
N GLN A 61 -18.90 13.26 -4.50
CA GLN A 61 -19.79 12.11 -4.69
C GLN A 61 -19.86 11.25 -3.44
N TRP A 62 -18.74 11.06 -2.75
CA TRP A 62 -18.68 10.26 -1.54
C TRP A 62 -19.36 10.94 -0.34
N LEU A 63 -19.12 12.24 -0.14
CA LEU A 63 -19.83 13.02 0.89
C LEU A 63 -21.35 13.01 0.66
N ARG A 64 -21.79 12.99 -0.61
CA ARG A 64 -23.23 12.81 -0.94
C ARG A 64 -23.76 11.44 -0.50
N LEU A 65 -22.98 10.38 -0.60
CA LEU A 65 -23.38 9.06 -0.10
C LEU A 65 -23.54 9.06 1.43
N MET A 66 -22.77 9.90 2.13
CA MET A 66 -22.85 10.06 3.59
C MET A 66 -23.85 11.11 4.06
N HIS A 67 -24.73 11.61 3.20
CA HIS A 67 -25.58 12.78 3.52
C HIS A 67 -26.34 12.65 4.84
N GLU A 68 -26.90 11.48 5.15
CA GLU A 68 -27.60 11.21 6.41
C GLU A 68 -26.72 11.45 7.63
N LYS A 69 -25.50 10.91 7.61
CA LYS A 69 -24.53 11.11 8.71
C LYS A 69 -24.12 12.57 8.83
N LEU A 70 -23.86 13.24 7.71
CA LEU A 70 -23.48 14.65 7.71
C LEU A 70 -24.63 15.55 8.20
N TRP A 71 -25.87 15.22 7.85
CA TRP A 71 -27.08 15.90 8.30
C TRP A 71 -27.28 15.75 9.81
N GLN A 72 -27.14 14.54 10.35
CA GLN A 72 -27.23 14.27 11.80
C GLN A 72 -26.13 14.98 12.61
N LEU A 73 -25.01 15.31 11.99
CA LEU A 73 -23.92 16.10 12.59
C LEU A 73 -24.12 17.60 12.47
N GLU A 74 -25.28 18.05 11.98
CA GLU A 74 -25.65 19.46 11.79
C GLU A 74 -24.66 20.22 10.87
N LEU A 75 -24.08 19.52 9.88
CA LEU A 75 -23.17 20.14 8.91
C LEU A 75 -23.96 20.89 7.83
N SER A 76 -23.72 22.19 7.73
CA SER A 76 -24.29 23.01 6.66
C SER A 76 -23.62 22.71 5.31
N ARG A 77 -24.25 23.15 4.23
CA ARG A 77 -23.65 23.04 2.88
C ARG A 77 -22.27 23.74 2.79
N LYS A 78 -22.08 24.84 3.53
CA LYS A 78 -20.79 25.54 3.59
C LYS A 78 -19.73 24.66 4.26
N ASP A 79 -20.13 23.91 5.27
CA ASP A 79 -19.25 23.00 5.99
C ASP A 79 -18.82 21.82 5.13
N ILE A 80 -19.76 21.23 4.41
CA ILE A 80 -19.50 20.14 3.47
C ILE A 80 -18.55 20.61 2.35
N ASN A 81 -18.77 21.80 1.79
CA ASN A 81 -17.87 22.38 0.78
C ASN A 81 -16.47 22.64 1.37
N SER A 82 -16.38 23.06 2.63
CA SER A 82 -15.11 23.25 3.31
C SER A 82 -14.37 21.92 3.51
N ILE A 83 -15.09 20.88 3.95
CA ILE A 83 -14.55 19.52 4.10
C ILE A 83 -14.03 18.99 2.76
N GLU A 84 -14.83 19.11 1.69
CA GLU A 84 -14.45 18.72 0.35
C GLU A 84 -13.14 19.39 -0.09
N SER A 85 -13.02 20.70 0.13
CA SER A 85 -11.83 21.48 -0.20
C SER A 85 -10.60 21.03 0.61
N VAL A 86 -10.74 20.83 1.92
CA VAL A 86 -9.63 20.39 2.79
C VAL A 86 -9.12 19.02 2.35
N ILE A 87 -10.01 18.05 2.14
CA ILE A 87 -9.62 16.68 1.71
C ILE A 87 -8.94 16.74 0.34
N THR A 88 -9.53 17.47 -0.61
CA THR A 88 -8.99 17.61 -1.97
C THR A 88 -7.59 18.22 -1.96
N ASN A 89 -7.35 19.24 -1.12
CA ASN A 89 -6.06 19.89 -1.02
C ASN A 89 -5.03 19.00 -0.32
N LYS A 90 -5.42 18.31 0.77
CA LYS A 90 -4.52 17.38 1.48
C LYS A 90 -4.14 16.16 0.64
N ALA A 91 -5.01 15.73 -0.27
CA ALA A 91 -4.75 14.58 -1.13
C ALA A 91 -3.57 14.77 -2.10
N ASP A 92 -3.25 16.00 -2.49
CA ASP A 92 -2.13 16.35 -3.40
C ASP A 92 -1.97 15.40 -4.61
N GLY A 93 -3.07 15.11 -5.30
CA GLY A 93 -3.08 14.23 -6.48
C GLY A 93 -3.16 12.72 -6.16
N MET A 94 -3.24 12.32 -4.89
CA MET A 94 -3.39 10.94 -4.45
C MET A 94 -4.84 10.58 -4.14
N PHE A 95 -5.52 9.88 -5.04
CA PHE A 95 -6.85 9.31 -4.79
C PHE A 95 -6.88 8.40 -3.55
N LEU A 96 -5.81 7.63 -3.33
CA LEU A 96 -5.70 6.77 -2.15
C LEU A 96 -5.79 7.56 -0.85
N TYR A 97 -5.13 8.73 -0.78
CA TYR A 97 -5.21 9.58 0.40
C TYR A 97 -6.65 10.05 0.63
N ALA A 98 -7.30 10.57 -0.42
CA ALA A 98 -8.69 10.99 -0.34
C ALA A 98 -9.60 9.85 0.13
N GLN A 99 -9.42 8.65 -0.42
CA GLN A 99 -10.16 7.45 -0.01
C GLN A 99 -9.93 7.09 1.47
N LEU A 100 -8.69 7.13 1.95
CA LEU A 100 -8.37 6.83 3.36
C LEU A 100 -9.02 7.82 4.32
N VAL A 101 -8.96 9.13 4.00
CA VAL A 101 -9.63 10.17 4.80
C VAL A 101 -11.13 9.97 4.81
N LEU A 102 -11.70 9.70 3.64
CA LEU A 102 -13.11 9.41 3.51
C LEU A 102 -13.48 8.19 4.38
N ASP A 103 -12.84 7.04 4.19
CA ASP A 103 -13.09 5.82 4.97
C ASP A 103 -12.99 6.06 6.49
N TYR A 104 -11.99 6.85 6.93
CA TYR A 104 -11.88 7.30 8.30
C TYR A 104 -13.14 8.05 8.75
N LEU A 105 -13.62 9.01 7.98
CA LEU A 105 -14.84 9.77 8.27
C LEU A 105 -16.09 8.90 8.29
N SER A 106 -16.17 7.84 7.49
CA SER A 106 -17.31 6.92 7.52
C SER A 106 -17.31 6.01 8.74
N LYS A 107 -16.15 5.43 9.08
CA LYS A 107 -16.02 4.43 10.16
C LYS A 107 -16.02 5.03 11.56
N ASN A 108 -15.55 6.27 11.74
CA ASN A 108 -15.47 6.89 13.07
C ASN A 108 -16.81 7.48 13.53
N VAL A 109 -17.05 7.46 14.83
CA VAL A 109 -18.25 8.04 15.46
C VAL A 109 -17.95 9.48 15.83
N PHE A 110 -18.86 10.39 15.48
CA PHE A 110 -18.78 11.81 15.83
C PHE A 110 -20.09 12.21 16.49
N PHE A 111 -20.03 13.10 17.47
CA PHE A 111 -21.19 13.68 18.15
C PHE A 111 -21.54 15.07 17.62
N GLY A 112 -20.71 15.67 16.75
CA GLY A 112 -21.06 16.90 16.06
C GLY A 112 -20.10 17.28 14.93
N GLY A 113 -20.56 18.17 14.04
CA GLY A 113 -19.80 18.60 12.87
C GLY A 113 -18.47 19.31 13.18
N LYS A 114 -18.38 19.99 14.34
CA LYS A 114 -17.11 20.63 14.79
C LYS A 114 -16.03 19.60 15.09
N GLU A 115 -16.40 18.52 15.78
CA GLU A 115 -15.50 17.41 16.11
C GLU A 115 -15.01 16.73 14.83
N MET A 116 -15.92 16.45 13.90
CA MET A 116 -15.57 15.86 12.61
C MET A 116 -14.56 16.73 11.84
N LYS A 117 -14.79 18.06 11.77
CA LYS A 117 -13.85 18.97 11.11
C LYS A 117 -12.48 19.01 11.79
N ALA A 118 -12.45 19.11 13.12
CA ALA A 118 -11.20 19.08 13.87
C ALA A 118 -10.42 17.79 13.58
N SER A 119 -11.13 16.65 13.54
CA SER A 119 -10.50 15.37 13.20
C SER A 119 -9.88 15.38 11.80
N ILE A 120 -10.50 16.03 10.81
CA ILE A 120 -9.94 16.15 9.46
C ILE A 120 -8.66 16.96 9.48
N ASP A 121 -8.59 18.02 10.28
CA ASP A 121 -7.41 18.86 10.42
C ASP A 121 -6.25 18.08 11.07
N ASP A 122 -6.55 17.23 12.04
CA ASP A 122 -5.59 16.34 12.71
C ASP A 122 -5.08 15.19 11.84
N ILE A 123 -5.80 14.83 10.76
CA ILE A 123 -5.32 13.80 9.85
C ILE A 123 -3.99 14.25 9.21
N PRO A 124 -2.94 13.42 9.31
CA PRO A 124 -1.63 13.75 8.77
C PRO A 124 -1.66 14.07 7.28
N LYS A 125 -0.86 15.04 6.83
CA LYS A 125 -0.82 15.43 5.41
C LYS A 125 -0.09 14.39 4.57
N GLU A 126 0.89 13.70 5.16
CA GLU A 126 1.67 12.70 4.45
C GLU A 126 1.11 11.30 4.67
N LEU A 127 1.11 10.51 3.59
CA LEU A 127 0.67 9.12 3.62
C LEU A 127 1.56 8.24 4.52
N SER A 128 2.84 8.61 4.64
CA SER A 128 3.82 8.00 5.57
C SER A 128 3.37 8.09 7.03
N GLU A 129 2.90 9.28 7.44
CA GLU A 129 2.40 9.53 8.78
C GLU A 129 1.10 8.75 9.03
N PHE A 130 0.20 8.69 8.04
CA PHE A 130 -1.00 7.86 8.16
C PHE A 130 -0.67 6.38 8.39
N TYR A 131 0.28 5.82 7.62
CA TYR A 131 0.73 4.44 7.83
C TYR A 131 1.39 4.24 9.20
N ARG A 132 2.15 5.23 9.66
CA ARG A 132 2.73 5.22 11.00
C ARG A 132 1.64 5.11 12.06
N GLU A 133 0.60 5.94 11.99
CA GLU A 133 -0.49 5.92 12.96
C GLU A 133 -1.24 4.58 12.96
N VAL A 134 -1.56 4.03 11.79
CA VAL A 134 -2.22 2.71 11.69
C VAL A 134 -1.34 1.62 12.29
N LEU A 135 -0.04 1.62 12.00
CA LEU A 135 0.90 0.66 12.59
C LEU A 135 1.02 0.82 14.11
N LEU A 136 1.10 2.06 14.61
CA LEU A 136 1.14 2.32 16.06
C LEU A 136 -0.15 1.83 16.74
N GLN A 137 -1.32 2.08 16.16
CA GLN A 137 -2.59 1.60 16.69
C GLN A 137 -2.64 0.08 16.78
N ILE A 138 -2.16 -0.63 15.76
CA ILE A 138 -2.05 -2.10 15.77
C ILE A 138 -1.10 -2.57 16.88
N LEU A 139 0.07 -1.93 17.02
CA LEU A 139 1.14 -2.40 17.90
C LEU A 139 0.93 -2.05 19.38
N VAL A 140 0.33 -0.91 19.70
CA VAL A 140 0.12 -0.45 21.09
C VAL A 140 -0.83 -1.38 21.86
N GLN A 141 -1.74 -2.06 21.15
CA GLN A 141 -2.66 -3.04 21.75
C GLN A 141 -1.98 -4.37 22.09
N LEU A 142 -0.72 -4.56 21.70
CA LEU A 142 0.00 -5.82 21.79
C LEU A 142 1.11 -5.74 22.84
N ASN A 143 1.36 -6.87 23.51
CA ASN A 143 2.56 -7.01 24.32
C ASN A 143 3.83 -6.97 23.41
N PRO A 144 5.02 -6.70 23.97
CA PRO A 144 6.25 -6.56 23.18
C PRO A 144 6.53 -7.75 22.25
N TRP A 145 6.30 -8.98 22.72
CA TRP A 145 6.52 -10.21 21.95
C TRP A 145 5.57 -10.31 20.75
N SER A 146 4.30 -10.00 20.94
CA SER A 146 3.29 -9.99 19.87
C SER A 146 3.56 -8.86 18.87
N ALA A 147 3.94 -7.68 19.36
CA ALA A 147 4.33 -6.56 18.51
C ALA A 147 5.52 -6.92 17.60
N ASP A 148 6.52 -7.63 18.11
CA ASP A 148 7.66 -8.10 17.32
C ASP A 148 7.27 -9.15 16.27
N ARG A 149 6.29 -10.02 16.57
CA ARG A 149 5.75 -10.96 15.58
C ARG A 149 5.03 -10.22 14.46
N ILE A 150 4.22 -9.22 14.78
CA ILE A 150 3.55 -8.39 13.77
C ILE A 150 4.59 -7.65 12.92
N ARG A 151 5.60 -7.04 13.53
CA ARG A 151 6.72 -6.43 12.79
C ARG A 151 7.37 -7.42 11.82
N CYS A 152 7.66 -8.64 12.28
CA CYS A 152 8.22 -9.69 11.42
C CYS A 152 7.30 -9.98 10.22
N ILE A 153 5.99 -10.05 10.42
CA ILE A 153 5.01 -10.26 9.35
C ILE A 153 5.09 -9.15 8.30
N PHE A 154 5.03 -7.89 8.73
CA PHE A 154 5.18 -6.73 7.85
C PHE A 154 6.51 -6.77 7.09
N GLY A 155 7.61 -7.11 7.77
CA GLY A 155 8.92 -7.28 7.16
C GLY A 155 8.95 -8.35 6.07
N TRP A 156 8.43 -9.55 6.37
CA TRP A 156 8.39 -10.64 5.38
C TRP A 156 7.60 -10.27 4.13
N ILE A 157 6.45 -9.60 4.27
CA ILE A 157 5.65 -9.14 3.13
C ILE A 157 6.39 -8.02 2.37
N ALA A 158 7.02 -7.09 3.10
CA ALA A 158 7.69 -5.94 2.51
C ALA A 158 8.98 -6.28 1.77
N PHE A 159 9.78 -7.23 2.25
CA PHE A 159 11.07 -7.57 1.65
C PHE A 159 11.01 -8.78 0.72
N ALA A 160 9.85 -9.43 0.61
CA ALA A 160 9.66 -10.49 -0.36
C ALA A 160 9.82 -9.98 -1.80
N LYS A 161 10.64 -10.72 -2.58
CA LYS A 161 10.89 -10.47 -4.00
C LYS A 161 9.63 -10.61 -4.86
N ARG A 162 8.72 -11.50 -4.46
CA ARG A 162 7.38 -11.69 -5.02
C ARG A 162 6.39 -11.91 -3.88
N PRO A 163 5.08 -11.69 -4.08
CA PRO A 163 4.07 -12.07 -3.08
C PRO A 163 4.28 -13.50 -2.59
N LEU A 164 4.24 -13.68 -1.26
CA LEU A 164 4.38 -14.97 -0.62
C LEU A 164 3.01 -15.62 -0.51
N LYS A 165 2.90 -16.88 -0.93
CA LYS A 165 1.71 -17.68 -0.60
C LYS A 165 1.63 -17.91 0.90
N ARG A 166 0.43 -18.08 1.44
CA ARG A 166 0.21 -18.35 2.86
C ARG A 166 1.09 -19.47 3.43
N ILE A 167 1.30 -20.54 2.66
CA ILE A 167 2.15 -21.68 3.06
C ILE A 167 3.65 -21.34 3.07
N GLU A 168 4.09 -20.51 2.12
CA GLU A 168 5.48 -20.03 2.04
C GLU A 168 5.76 -19.04 3.17
N PHE A 169 4.78 -18.20 3.48
CA PHE A 169 4.82 -17.25 4.56
C PHE A 169 4.92 -17.94 5.92
N HIS A 170 4.15 -19.02 6.13
CA HIS A 170 4.29 -19.85 7.32
C HIS A 170 5.73 -20.39 7.47
N SER A 171 6.31 -20.90 6.39
CA SER A 171 7.69 -21.40 6.41
C SER A 171 8.67 -20.28 6.77
N ALA A 172 8.45 -19.07 6.25
CA ALA A 172 9.28 -17.90 6.56
C ALA A 172 9.22 -17.50 8.05
N LEU A 173 8.04 -17.60 8.68
CA LEU A 173 7.90 -17.30 10.10
C LEU A 173 8.62 -18.32 11.01
N ILE A 174 8.68 -19.60 10.64
CA ILE A 174 9.44 -20.63 11.41
C ILE A 174 10.92 -20.28 11.52
N PHE A 175 11.49 -19.65 10.49
CA PHE A 175 12.90 -19.23 10.48
C PHE A 175 13.13 -17.88 11.18
N SER A 176 12.10 -17.27 11.75
CA SER A 176 12.24 -16.00 12.47
C SER A 176 12.82 -16.23 13.88
N PRO A 177 13.80 -15.42 14.33
CA PRO A 177 14.40 -15.57 15.66
C PRO A 177 13.33 -15.51 16.76
N GLY A 178 13.35 -16.47 17.68
CA GLY A 178 12.38 -16.57 18.80
C GLY A 178 11.15 -17.44 18.53
N SER A 179 11.09 -18.15 17.38
CA SER A 179 9.93 -18.96 16.97
C SER A 179 10.25 -20.46 16.83
N SER A 180 11.04 -21.02 17.73
CA SER A 180 11.65 -22.36 17.58
C SER A 180 10.69 -23.55 17.46
N ASN A 181 9.35 -23.39 17.61
CA ASN A 181 8.40 -24.51 17.63
C ASN A 181 7.07 -24.27 16.88
N VAL A 182 7.01 -23.36 15.89
CA VAL A 182 5.74 -23.08 15.18
C VAL A 182 5.49 -24.15 14.10
N THR A 183 4.73 -25.20 14.43
CA THR A 183 4.40 -26.30 13.48
C THR A 183 3.16 -26.02 12.63
N ASN A 184 2.35 -25.02 13.00
CA ASN A 184 1.04 -24.74 12.39
C ASN A 184 1.06 -23.46 11.55
N LEU A 185 0.32 -23.46 10.44
CA LEU A 185 0.08 -22.30 9.58
C LEU A 185 -0.24 -21.05 10.40
N VAL A 186 0.10 -19.87 9.85
CA VAL A 186 -0.26 -18.58 10.46
C VAL A 186 -1.77 -18.55 10.68
N PRO A 187 -2.22 -18.47 11.95
CA PRO A 187 -3.64 -18.47 12.26
C PRO A 187 -4.31 -17.27 11.60
N GLN A 188 -5.55 -17.45 11.14
CA GLN A 188 -6.31 -16.40 10.46
C GLN A 188 -6.39 -15.12 11.31
N TYR A 189 -6.66 -15.25 12.61
CA TYR A 189 -6.76 -14.10 13.52
C TYR A 189 -5.50 -13.21 13.53
N VAL A 190 -4.31 -13.75 13.22
CA VAL A 190 -3.08 -12.96 13.14
C VAL A 190 -3.09 -12.07 11.89
N LEU A 191 -3.62 -12.57 10.79
CA LEU A 191 -3.81 -11.78 9.57
C LEU A 191 -4.94 -10.75 9.77
N ASP A 192 -5.98 -11.11 10.53
CA ASP A 192 -7.09 -10.20 10.84
C ASP A 192 -6.60 -8.98 11.67
N ILE A 193 -5.62 -9.15 12.55
CA ILE A 193 -4.95 -8.02 13.24
C ILE A 193 -4.28 -7.06 12.24
N CYS A 194 -3.80 -7.57 11.11
CA CYS A 194 -3.10 -6.80 10.08
C CYS A 194 -4.00 -6.36 8.92
N GLU A 195 -5.30 -6.65 8.95
CA GLU A 195 -6.25 -6.47 7.84
C GLU A 195 -6.28 -5.02 7.31
N ALA A 196 -6.04 -4.03 8.19
CA ALA A 196 -6.00 -2.63 7.80
C ALA A 196 -4.94 -2.29 6.74
N LEU A 197 -3.88 -3.09 6.65
CA LEU A 197 -2.75 -2.85 5.74
C LEU A 197 -2.40 -4.07 4.86
N VAL A 198 -2.80 -5.27 5.27
CA VAL A 198 -2.48 -6.54 4.59
C VAL A 198 -3.77 -7.20 4.11
N GLU A 199 -3.75 -7.69 2.87
CA GLU A 199 -4.82 -8.47 2.27
C GLU A 199 -4.31 -9.86 1.84
N GLU A 200 -5.18 -10.87 1.94
CA GLU A 200 -4.99 -12.16 1.29
C GLU A 200 -5.77 -12.18 -0.02
N ARG A 201 -5.07 -12.42 -1.14
CA ARG A 201 -5.68 -12.51 -2.46
C ARG A 201 -6.32 -13.88 -2.69
N PRO A 202 -7.21 -14.03 -3.69
CA PRO A 202 -7.84 -15.31 -4.02
C PRO A 202 -6.84 -16.43 -4.36
N ASP A 203 -5.62 -16.08 -4.79
CA ASP A 203 -4.54 -17.03 -5.06
C ASP A 203 -3.72 -17.40 -3.81
N THR A 204 -4.20 -17.04 -2.61
CA THR A 204 -3.58 -17.23 -1.28
C THR A 204 -2.30 -16.42 -1.06
N THR A 205 -2.03 -15.42 -1.90
CA THR A 205 -0.87 -14.56 -1.71
C THR A 205 -1.16 -13.44 -0.71
N LEU A 206 -0.21 -13.20 0.20
CA LEU A 206 -0.27 -12.10 1.16
C LEU A 206 0.40 -10.87 0.55
N THR A 207 -0.35 -9.78 0.43
CA THR A 207 0.13 -8.50 -0.10
C THR A 207 -0.34 -7.34 0.75
N PHE A 208 0.33 -6.20 0.66
CA PHE A 208 -0.27 -4.97 1.19
C PHE A 208 -1.42 -4.52 0.31
N VAL A 209 -2.43 -3.90 0.94
CA VAL A 209 -3.58 -3.27 0.26
C VAL A 209 -3.18 -2.24 -0.79
N HIS A 210 -1.98 -1.64 -0.62
CA HIS A 210 -1.40 -0.77 -1.63
C HIS A 210 0.14 -0.84 -1.62
N ILE A 211 0.75 -0.63 -2.79
CA ILE A 211 2.22 -0.68 -2.96
C ILE A 211 2.95 0.36 -2.11
N SER A 212 2.34 1.52 -1.82
CA SER A 212 2.96 2.55 -0.98
C SER A 212 3.15 2.13 0.48
N VAL A 213 2.36 1.16 0.99
CA VAL A 213 2.61 0.57 2.31
C VAL A 213 3.93 -0.19 2.29
N LYS A 214 4.19 -0.95 1.22
CA LYS A 214 5.46 -1.65 1.01
C LYS A 214 6.63 -0.67 1.04
N GLU A 215 6.51 0.41 0.28
CA GLU A 215 7.53 1.45 0.15
C GLU A 215 7.80 2.14 1.49
N TYR A 216 6.74 2.44 2.25
CA TYR A 216 6.83 3.00 3.59
C TYR A 216 7.58 2.07 4.55
N VAL A 217 7.17 0.79 4.63
CA VAL A 217 7.83 -0.20 5.51
C VAL A 217 9.29 -0.37 5.12
N GLN A 218 9.62 -0.36 3.84
CA GLN A 218 11.00 -0.44 3.35
C GLN A 218 11.83 0.79 3.72
N ALA A 219 11.29 2.00 3.53
CA ALA A 219 11.98 3.25 3.87
C ALA A 219 12.32 3.34 5.37
N GLN A 220 11.38 2.95 6.24
CA GLN A 220 11.59 2.96 7.70
C GLN A 220 12.70 2.03 8.19
N THR A 221 13.13 1.06 7.38
CA THR A 221 14.28 0.19 7.71
C THR A 221 15.62 0.70 7.22
N ALA A 222 15.62 1.54 6.19
CA ALA A 222 16.84 2.11 5.61
C ALA A 222 17.39 3.25 6.49
N ASP A 223 16.49 4.01 7.14
CA ASP A 223 16.85 5.09 8.07
C ASP A 223 17.37 4.50 9.39
N THR A 224 18.69 4.46 9.51
CA THR A 224 19.45 3.75 10.55
C THR A 224 19.44 4.49 11.90
N ILE A 225 18.27 4.69 12.53
CA ILE A 225 18.17 5.13 13.95
C ILE A 225 17.06 4.41 14.75
N ASN A 226 16.05 3.79 14.13
CA ASN A 226 15.02 3.04 14.87
C ASN A 226 15.46 1.61 15.17
N HIS A 227 16.19 1.45 16.28
CA HIS A 227 16.73 0.19 16.83
C HIS A 227 15.69 -0.91 17.16
N VAL A 228 14.40 -0.73 16.82
CA VAL A 228 13.30 -1.55 17.35
C VAL A 228 12.41 -2.17 16.25
N LEU A 229 12.52 -1.76 14.97
CA LEU A 229 11.48 -2.16 14.02
C LEU A 229 11.76 -3.44 13.22
N LEU A 230 12.91 -3.64 12.58
CA LEU A 230 13.04 -4.70 11.56
C LEU A 230 14.46 -5.25 11.32
N LYS A 231 15.42 -5.00 12.22
CA LYS A 231 16.85 -5.33 12.02
C LYS A 231 17.08 -6.80 11.61
N ASN A 232 16.43 -7.73 12.32
CA ASN A 232 16.59 -9.17 12.09
C ASN A 232 16.05 -9.66 10.72
N VAL A 233 15.01 -9.01 10.17
CA VAL A 233 14.42 -9.41 8.88
C VAL A 233 15.22 -8.81 7.73
N SER A 234 15.63 -7.54 7.84
CA SER A 234 16.53 -6.90 6.86
C SER A 234 17.87 -7.64 6.77
N ASP A 235 18.47 -8.00 7.91
CA ASP A 235 19.73 -8.75 7.97
C ASP A 235 19.58 -10.14 7.36
N PHE A 236 18.48 -10.85 7.64
CA PHE A 236 18.18 -12.15 7.02
C PHE A 236 18.05 -12.06 5.49
N PHE A 237 17.38 -11.03 4.97
CA PHE A 237 17.22 -10.84 3.53
C PHE A 237 18.50 -10.34 2.86
N SER A 238 19.31 -9.52 3.54
CA SER A 238 20.60 -9.01 3.05
C SER A 238 21.61 -10.17 2.93
N HIS A 239 21.73 -11.01 3.96
CA HIS A 239 22.55 -12.23 3.91
C HIS A 239 22.10 -13.20 2.81
N ARG A 240 20.79 -13.34 2.58
CA ARG A 240 20.29 -14.26 1.55
C ARG A 240 20.45 -13.70 0.13
N GLN A 241 20.40 -12.37 -0.06
CA GLN A 241 20.73 -11.75 -1.35
C GLN A 241 22.20 -11.97 -1.71
N GLU A 242 23.13 -11.86 -0.75
CA GLU A 242 24.54 -12.21 -0.96
C GLU A 242 24.74 -13.70 -1.28
N VAL A 243 24.05 -14.60 -0.59
CA VAL A 243 24.16 -16.05 -0.86
C VAL A 243 23.56 -16.43 -2.22
N LEU A 244 22.50 -15.74 -2.66
CA LEU A 244 21.88 -15.98 -3.97
C LEU A 244 22.64 -15.32 -5.13
N SER A 245 23.35 -14.21 -4.91
CA SER A 245 24.24 -13.60 -5.91
C SER A 245 25.54 -14.38 -6.05
N LEU A 246 26.10 -14.91 -4.96
CA LEU A 246 27.27 -15.81 -5.00
C LEU A 246 26.99 -17.14 -5.71
N LYS A 247 25.76 -17.67 -5.63
CA LYS A 247 25.35 -18.85 -6.41
C LYS A 247 25.20 -18.61 -7.92
N ARG A 248 25.07 -17.35 -8.37
CA ARG A 248 25.06 -16.99 -9.79
C ARG A 248 26.46 -16.74 -10.37
N LEU A 249 27.48 -16.60 -9.53
CA LEU A 249 28.88 -16.41 -9.95
C LEU A 249 29.67 -17.72 -10.03
N LYS A 250 29.03 -18.88 -9.77
CA LYS A 250 29.63 -20.22 -9.86
C LYS A 250 28.91 -21.15 -10.85
N LEU A 251 28.18 -20.60 -11.83
CA LEU A 251 27.64 -21.33 -12.99
C LEU A 251 28.03 -20.59 -14.26
#